data_AF-A0A497GA48-F1
#
_entry.id   AF-A0A497GA48-F1
#
_cell.length_a   1.000
_cell.length_b   1.000
_cell.length_c   1.000
_cell.angle_alpha   90.00
_cell.angle_beta   90.00
_cell.angle_gamma   90.00
#
_symmetry.space_group_name_H-M   'P 1'
#
loop_
_entity.id
_entity.type
_entity.pdbx_description
1 polymer ?
#
loop_
_entity_poly.entity_id
_entity_poly.type
_entity_poly.pdbx_seq_one_letter_code
_entity_poly.pdbx_strand_id
1 'polypeptide(L)'
;MMWMRTRWLILGLAAALAISIALAQPTITITPQVTYPGTSITIDITGTDAEYCAIEIRDPLNNLVYTKGIHLSGGTGTVSWNIPETAILGNYTVYVSCEITGNNTATFTLVPKPALVGGEVFKDLTPIISTLTVFAAAALIALSVALRRR
;
A
#
# COMPACT_ATOMS: atom_id res chain seq x y z
N MET A 1 -48.32 -44.89 9.16
CA MET A 1 -48.04 -43.45 8.96
C MET A 1 -46.76 -42.97 9.69
N MET A 2 -45.72 -43.83 9.81
CA MET A 2 -44.49 -43.51 10.56
C MET A 2 -43.23 -43.50 9.67
N TRP A 3 -43.33 -44.00 8.43
CA TRP A 3 -42.20 -44.21 7.51
C TRP A 3 -41.87 -42.99 6.62
N MET A 4 -42.85 -42.10 6.37
CA MET A 4 -42.62 -40.88 5.58
C MET A 4 -41.89 -39.79 6.38
N ARG A 5 -42.11 -39.72 7.70
CA ARG A 5 -41.47 -38.73 8.59
C ARG A 5 -39.97 -38.97 8.77
N THR A 6 -39.55 -40.24 8.82
CA THR A 6 -38.14 -40.63 8.98
C THR A 6 -37.30 -40.29 7.75
N ARG A 7 -37.84 -40.42 6.53
CA ARG A 7 -37.13 -40.04 5.29
C ARG A 7 -36.89 -38.53 5.19
N TRP A 8 -37.83 -37.73 5.71
CA TRP A 8 -37.71 -36.26 5.71
C TRP A 8 -36.68 -35.79 6.76
N LEU A 9 -36.59 -36.48 7.90
CA LEU A 9 -35.56 -36.21 8.91
C LEU A 9 -34.15 -36.58 8.42
N ILE A 10 -33.97 -37.69 7.71
CA ILE A 10 -32.66 -38.12 7.18
C ILE A 10 -32.18 -37.18 6.06
N LEU A 11 -33.08 -36.73 5.17
CA LEU A 11 -32.75 -35.73 4.14
C LEU A 11 -32.44 -34.35 4.75
N GLY A 12 -33.15 -33.96 5.81
CA GLY A 12 -32.84 -32.72 6.55
C GLY A 12 -31.48 -32.77 7.26
N LEU A 13 -31.11 -33.92 7.84
CA LEU A 13 -29.81 -34.11 8.50
C LEU A 13 -28.64 -34.12 7.50
N ALA A 14 -28.83 -34.72 6.31
CA ALA A 14 -27.83 -34.70 5.24
C ALA A 14 -27.66 -33.31 4.60
N ALA A 15 -28.72 -32.51 4.52
CA ALA A 15 -28.64 -31.11 4.07
C ALA A 15 -28.00 -30.19 5.12
N ALA A 16 -28.15 -30.47 6.42
CA ALA A 16 -27.50 -29.71 7.49
C ALA A 16 -25.99 -30.01 7.61
N LEU A 17 -25.55 -31.23 7.28
CA LEU A 17 -24.13 -31.61 7.32
C LEU A 17 -23.29 -31.04 6.17
N ALA A 18 -23.94 -30.53 5.11
CA ALA A 18 -23.26 -29.91 3.96
C ALA A 18 -22.90 -28.43 4.18
N ILE A 19 -23.23 -27.85 5.33
CA ILE A 19 -23.04 -26.43 5.64
C ILE A 19 -22.05 -26.30 6.80
N SER A 20 -20.75 -26.20 6.51
CA SER A 20 -19.69 -25.52 7.30
C SER A 20 -18.33 -26.23 7.26
N ILE A 21 -17.72 -26.33 6.09
CA ILE A 21 -16.26 -26.31 5.99
C ILE A 21 -15.83 -24.94 5.48
N ALA A 22 -16.01 -23.91 6.32
CA ALA A 22 -15.17 -22.73 6.19
C ALA A 22 -13.80 -23.17 6.71
N LEU A 23 -12.91 -23.59 5.80
CA LEU A 23 -11.50 -23.73 6.13
C LEU A 23 -11.06 -22.38 6.67
N ALA A 24 -10.65 -22.32 7.94
CA ALA A 24 -10.10 -21.10 8.51
C ALA A 24 -8.87 -20.77 7.66
N GLN A 25 -8.95 -19.73 6.81
CA GLN A 25 -7.86 -19.26 5.93
C GLN A 25 -7.08 -18.14 6.63
N PRO A 26 -5.76 -18.01 6.38
CA PRO A 26 -5.00 -16.94 6.99
C PRO A 26 -5.49 -15.60 6.43
N THR A 27 -5.56 -14.59 7.29
CA THR A 27 -5.84 -13.22 6.85
C THR A 27 -4.52 -12.56 6.48
N ILE A 28 -4.45 -11.97 5.27
CA ILE A 28 -3.25 -11.31 4.76
C ILE A 28 -3.57 -9.84 4.54
N THR A 29 -2.78 -8.96 5.15
CA THR A 29 -2.87 -7.51 4.94
C THR A 29 -1.53 -7.00 4.41
N ILE A 30 -1.56 -6.23 3.32
CA ILE A 30 -0.34 -5.68 2.69
C ILE A 30 -0.38 -4.16 2.78
N THR A 31 0.67 -3.58 3.36
CA THR A 31 0.80 -2.13 3.53
C THR A 31 2.12 -1.62 2.96
N PRO A 32 2.11 -0.66 2.02
CA PRO A 32 0.96 -0.14 1.29
C PRO A 32 0.48 -1.08 0.15
N GLN A 33 -0.79 -0.97 -0.25
CA GLN A 33 -1.37 -1.76 -1.35
C GLN A 33 -0.95 -1.25 -2.74
N VAL A 34 -0.51 0.01 -2.86
CA VAL A 34 0.09 0.59 -4.06
C VAL A 34 1.41 1.22 -3.69
N THR A 35 2.48 0.90 -4.43
CA THR A 35 3.83 1.37 -4.12
C THR A 35 4.70 1.51 -5.37
N TYR A 36 5.97 1.86 -5.19
CA TYR A 36 6.93 2.13 -6.26
C TYR A 36 8.21 1.29 -6.09
N PRO A 37 8.98 1.01 -7.16
CA PRO A 37 10.27 0.34 -7.04
C PRO A 37 11.22 1.07 -6.07
N GLY A 38 12.05 0.34 -5.34
CA GLY A 38 13.00 0.92 -4.37
C GLY A 38 12.42 1.27 -3.00
N THR A 39 11.15 0.94 -2.72
CA THR A 39 10.53 1.08 -1.39
C THR A 39 10.39 -0.29 -0.71
N SER A 40 9.69 -0.34 0.43
CA SER A 40 9.37 -1.58 1.14
C SER A 40 7.86 -1.75 1.29
N ILE A 41 7.41 -2.99 1.34
CA ILE A 41 6.07 -3.36 1.80
C ILE A 41 6.17 -4.16 3.10
N THR A 42 5.08 -4.14 3.86
CA THR A 42 4.86 -4.97 5.03
C THR A 42 3.66 -5.87 4.77
N ILE A 43 3.82 -7.15 5.12
CA ILE A 43 2.82 -8.20 4.97
C ILE A 43 2.52 -8.71 6.38
N ASP A 44 1.31 -8.41 6.86
CA ASP A 44 0.80 -8.89 8.13
C ASP A 44 -0.09 -10.10 7.90
N ILE A 45 0.17 -11.15 8.67
CA ILE A 45 -0.49 -12.45 8.57
C ILE A 45 -1.16 -12.74 9.91
N THR A 46 -2.42 -13.11 9.88
CA THR A 46 -3.16 -13.60 11.05
C THR A 46 -3.66 -15.00 10.80
N GLY A 47 -3.42 -15.90 11.75
CA GLY A 47 -3.74 -17.32 11.69
C GLY A 47 -3.83 -17.94 13.08
N THR A 48 -3.57 -19.24 13.15
CA THR A 48 -3.47 -20.00 14.41
C THR A 48 -2.17 -19.67 15.13
N ASP A 49 -2.22 -19.59 16.46
CA ASP A 49 -1.02 -19.33 17.26
C ASP A 49 0.04 -20.43 17.12
N ALA A 50 1.32 -20.03 17.18
CA ALA A 50 2.51 -20.86 17.05
C ALA A 50 2.66 -21.66 15.74
N GLU A 51 1.76 -21.48 14.76
CA GLU A 51 1.87 -22.19 13.47
C GLU A 51 2.99 -21.60 12.59
N TYR A 52 3.55 -22.44 11.73
CA TYR A 52 4.49 -22.00 10.71
C TYR A 52 3.76 -21.61 9.43
N CYS A 53 4.14 -20.47 8.86
CA CYS A 53 3.62 -19.96 7.60
C CYS A 53 4.77 -19.68 6.62
N ALA A 54 4.62 -20.14 5.39
CA ALA A 54 5.47 -19.80 4.25
C ALA A 54 4.82 -18.70 3.41
N ILE A 55 5.62 -17.71 3.02
CA ILE A 55 5.24 -16.58 2.18
C ILE A 55 6.01 -16.70 0.87
N GLU A 56 5.31 -16.55 -0.25
CA GLU A 56 5.91 -16.38 -1.58
C GLU A 56 5.36 -15.11 -2.23
N ILE A 57 6.22 -14.31 -2.85
CA ILE A 57 5.81 -13.17 -3.67
C ILE A 57 6.15 -13.48 -5.11
N ARG A 58 5.16 -13.36 -6.00
CA ARG A 58 5.30 -13.51 -7.43
C ARG A 58 5.10 -12.20 -8.15
N ASP A 59 5.94 -11.95 -9.15
CA ASP A 59 5.84 -10.80 -10.03
C ASP A 59 4.64 -10.91 -11.00
N PRO A 60 4.33 -9.86 -11.79
CA PRO A 60 3.24 -9.88 -12.76
C PRO A 60 3.38 -10.94 -13.87
N LEU A 61 4.58 -11.50 -14.05
CA LEU A 61 4.88 -12.59 -14.99
C LEU A 61 4.87 -13.96 -14.30
N ASN A 62 4.44 -14.02 -13.04
CA ASN A 62 4.35 -15.19 -12.18
C ASN A 62 5.71 -15.81 -11.75
N ASN A 63 6.82 -15.05 -11.88
CA ASN A 63 8.12 -15.48 -11.38
C ASN A 63 8.21 -15.27 -9.86
N LEU A 64 8.83 -16.22 -9.15
CA LEU A 64 9.11 -16.09 -7.73
C LEU A 64 10.21 -15.02 -7.50
N VAL A 65 9.89 -13.96 -6.77
CA VAL A 65 10.83 -12.86 -6.47
C VAL A 65 11.22 -12.78 -5.00
N TYR A 66 10.43 -13.40 -4.11
CA TYR A 66 10.73 -13.45 -2.69
C TYR A 66 10.06 -14.67 -2.05
N THR A 67 10.75 -15.28 -1.09
CA THR A 67 10.18 -16.32 -0.24
C THR A 67 10.72 -16.20 1.18
N LYS A 68 9.87 -16.46 2.18
CA LYS A 68 10.26 -16.47 3.58
C LYS A 68 9.31 -17.32 4.40
N GLY A 69 9.84 -18.01 5.41
CA GLY A 69 9.06 -18.68 6.45
C GLY A 69 9.06 -17.90 7.76
N ILE A 70 7.95 -17.94 8.49
CA ILE A 70 7.80 -17.35 9.82
C ILE A 70 6.98 -18.27 10.74
N HIS A 71 7.20 -18.17 12.05
CA HIS A 71 6.23 -18.65 13.04
C HIS A 71 5.34 -17.49 13.48
N LEU A 72 4.04 -17.76 13.64
CA LEU A 72 3.12 -16.79 14.22
C LEU A 72 3.28 -16.76 15.75
N SER A 73 3.19 -15.57 16.34
CA SER A 73 3.21 -15.32 17.78
C SER A 73 1.92 -14.62 18.18
N GLY A 74 1.17 -15.21 19.10
CA GLY A 74 -0.19 -14.76 19.43
C GLY A 74 -1.14 -14.86 18.23
N GLY A 75 -0.89 -15.77 17.30
CA GLY A 75 -1.64 -15.90 16.04
C GLY A 75 -1.35 -14.82 14.98
N THR A 76 -0.28 -14.02 15.16
CA THR A 76 0.10 -12.96 14.22
C THR A 76 1.56 -13.03 13.81
N GLY A 77 1.89 -12.56 12.61
CA GLY A 77 3.25 -12.50 12.10
C GLY A 77 3.40 -11.42 11.05
N THR A 78 4.58 -10.81 10.98
CA THR A 78 4.86 -9.70 10.08
C THR A 78 6.13 -9.97 9.29
N VAL A 79 6.07 -9.72 7.98
CA VAL A 79 7.21 -9.80 7.06
C VAL A 79 7.33 -8.50 6.29
N SER A 80 8.54 -7.94 6.22
CA SER A 80 8.84 -6.84 5.31
C SER A 80 9.65 -7.35 4.13
N TRP A 81 9.35 -6.80 2.94
CA TRP A 81 10.11 -7.03 1.72
C TRP A 81 10.53 -5.70 1.10
N ASN A 82 11.83 -5.56 0.84
CA ASN A 82 12.40 -4.42 0.12
C ASN A 82 12.31 -4.69 -1.39
N ILE A 83 11.61 -3.83 -2.11
CA ILE A 83 11.35 -3.96 -3.53
C ILE A 83 12.55 -3.42 -4.32
N PRO A 84 13.20 -4.23 -5.16
CA PRO A 84 14.31 -3.75 -5.99
C PRO A 84 13.93 -2.59 -6.90
N GLU A 85 14.86 -1.68 -7.20
CA GLU A 85 14.61 -0.59 -8.16
C GLU A 85 14.34 -1.11 -9.59
N THR A 86 14.82 -2.31 -9.90
CA THR A 86 14.63 -3.00 -11.19
C THR A 86 13.36 -3.85 -11.24
N ALA A 87 12.50 -3.78 -10.23
CA ALA A 87 11.28 -4.58 -10.17
C ALA A 87 10.31 -4.23 -11.31
N ILE A 88 9.70 -5.26 -11.90
CA ILE A 88 8.74 -5.11 -13.01
C ILE A 88 7.48 -4.45 -12.48
N LEU A 89 6.92 -3.48 -13.21
CA LEU A 89 5.69 -2.81 -12.83
C LEU A 89 4.47 -3.71 -13.05
N GLY A 90 3.43 -3.54 -12.22
CA GLY A 90 2.17 -4.30 -12.33
C GLY A 90 1.71 -4.90 -11.01
N ASN A 91 0.78 -5.85 -11.10
CA ASN A 91 0.19 -6.53 -9.93
C ASN A 91 1.07 -7.70 -9.49
N TYR A 92 1.51 -7.64 -8.24
CA TYR A 92 2.22 -8.73 -7.58
C TYR A 92 1.23 -9.55 -6.77
N THR A 93 1.49 -10.85 -6.66
CA THR A 93 0.69 -11.76 -5.85
C THR A 93 1.52 -12.29 -4.69
N VAL A 94 0.99 -12.13 -3.47
CA VAL A 94 1.54 -12.70 -2.24
C VAL A 94 0.73 -13.95 -1.91
N TYR A 95 1.40 -15.09 -1.89
CA TYR A 95 0.86 -16.36 -1.45
C TYR A 95 1.31 -16.61 -0.02
N VAL A 96 0.38 -16.98 0.85
CA VAL A 96 0.69 -17.42 2.21
C VAL A 96 0.10 -18.81 2.41
N SER A 97 0.94 -19.73 2.85
CA SER A 97 0.56 -21.09 3.21
C SER A 97 1.01 -21.38 4.63
N CYS A 98 0.05 -21.56 5.51
CA CYS A 98 0.23 -21.92 6.90
C CYS A 98 -0.14 -23.39 7.13
N GLU A 99 0.50 -24.02 8.12
CA GLU A 99 0.34 -25.45 8.40
C GLU A 99 -1.08 -25.83 8.85
N ILE A 100 -1.73 -24.98 9.66
CA ILE A 100 -3.03 -25.28 10.29
C ILE A 100 -4.13 -24.49 9.59
N THR A 101 -3.93 -23.19 9.40
CA THR A 101 -4.90 -22.28 8.79
C THR A 101 -4.88 -22.37 7.25
N GLY A 102 -4.08 -23.26 6.66
CA GLY A 102 -4.10 -23.49 5.22
C GLY A 102 -3.58 -22.29 4.42
N ASN A 103 -4.18 -21.99 3.28
CA ASN A 103 -3.61 -21.05 2.31
C ASN A 103 -4.56 -19.91 1.92
N ASN A 104 -3.96 -18.76 1.62
CA ASN A 104 -4.65 -17.60 1.06
C ASN A 104 -3.70 -16.77 0.19
N THR A 105 -4.26 -15.82 -0.55
CA THR A 105 -3.51 -14.91 -1.42
C THR A 105 -3.97 -13.47 -1.26
N ALA A 106 -3.05 -12.54 -1.47
CA ALA A 106 -3.32 -11.10 -1.53
C ALA A 106 -2.51 -10.46 -2.65
N THR A 107 -2.89 -9.26 -3.06
CA THR A 107 -2.23 -8.55 -4.16
C THR A 107 -1.89 -7.11 -3.77
N PHE A 108 -0.82 -6.60 -4.36
CA PHE A 108 -0.47 -5.18 -4.32
C PHE A 108 0.04 -4.76 -5.70
N THR A 109 -0.01 -3.47 -5.99
CA THR A 109 0.35 -2.92 -7.31
C THR A 109 1.61 -2.09 -7.21
N LEU A 110 2.56 -2.37 -8.10
CA LEU A 110 3.76 -1.58 -8.30
C LEU A 110 3.57 -0.63 -9.48
N VAL A 111 3.65 0.67 -9.23
CA VAL A 111 3.47 1.73 -10.24
C VAL A 111 4.77 2.54 -10.40
N PRO A 112 4.94 3.30 -11.51
CA PRO A 112 6.10 4.16 -11.68
C PRO A 112 6.24 5.18 -10.54
N LYS A 113 7.48 5.47 -10.11
CA LYS A 113 7.75 6.57 -9.17
C LYS A 113 7.14 7.86 -9.74
N PRO A 114 6.42 8.65 -8.93
CA PRO A 114 5.89 9.93 -9.41
C PRO A 114 7.04 10.81 -9.84
N ALA A 115 6.89 11.47 -11.00
CA ALA A 115 7.86 12.47 -11.43
C ALA A 115 7.92 13.56 -10.35
N LEU A 116 9.14 13.88 -9.89
CA LEU A 116 9.35 15.08 -9.09
C LEU A 116 9.11 16.27 -10.02
N VAL A 117 7.86 16.74 -10.08
CA VAL A 117 7.56 18.03 -10.67
C VAL A 117 8.16 19.05 -9.72
N GLY A 118 9.38 19.48 -10.03
CA GLY A 118 9.97 20.66 -9.42
C GLY A 118 9.02 21.80 -9.71
N GLY A 119 8.13 22.10 -8.76
CA GLY A 119 7.22 23.22 -8.87
C GLY A 119 8.07 24.45 -9.11
N GLU A 120 7.90 25.08 -10.26
CA GLU A 120 8.41 26.41 -10.46
C GLU A 120 7.73 27.28 -9.40
N VAL A 121 8.45 27.59 -8.33
CA VAL A 121 8.08 28.72 -7.48
C VAL A 121 8.26 29.92 -8.38
N PHE A 122 7.17 30.39 -8.97
CA PHE A 122 7.12 31.73 -9.55
C PHE A 122 7.65 32.65 -8.46
N LYS A 123 8.90 33.11 -8.61
CA LYS A 123 9.48 34.05 -7.65
C LYS A 123 8.59 35.26 -7.72
N ASP A 124 7.88 35.51 -6.63
CA ASP A 124 7.09 36.71 -6.49
C ASP A 124 8.09 37.88 -6.45
N LEU A 125 8.29 38.53 -7.60
CA LEU A 125 9.20 39.65 -7.77
C LEU A 125 8.53 40.98 -7.38
N THR A 126 7.25 40.95 -6.97
CA THR A 126 6.51 42.11 -6.47
C THR A 126 7.24 42.91 -5.38
N PRO A 127 7.96 42.33 -4.39
CA PRO A 127 8.73 43.11 -3.42
C PRO A 127 9.94 43.83 -4.03
N ILE A 128 10.57 43.27 -5.07
CA ILE A 128 11.72 43.90 -5.75
C ILE A 128 11.26 45.06 -6.64
N ILE A 129 10.13 44.90 -7.34
CA ILE A 129 9.55 45.96 -8.16
C ILE A 129 9.08 47.12 -7.27
N SER A 130 8.48 46.81 -6.12
CA SER A 130 7.96 47.82 -5.18
C SER A 130 9.06 48.67 -4.52
N THR A 131 10.24 48.10 -4.31
CA THR A 131 11.37 48.84 -3.71
C THR A 131 12.03 49.77 -4.72
N LEU A 132 12.21 49.34 -5.98
CA LEU A 132 12.78 50.17 -7.05
C LEU A 132 11.93 51.42 -7.33
N THR A 133 10.61 51.33 -7.31
CA THR A 133 9.73 52.47 -7.56
C THR A 133 9.80 53.52 -6.44
N VAL A 134 9.95 53.11 -5.18
CA VAL A 134 10.11 54.02 -4.05
C VAL A 134 11.43 54.79 -4.14
N PHE A 135 12.54 54.12 -4.48
CA PHE A 135 13.83 54.80 -4.66
C PHE A 135 13.81 55.78 -5.84
N ALA A 136 13.18 55.41 -6.96
CA ALA A 136 13.03 56.31 -8.11
C ALA A 136 12.19 57.55 -7.76
N ALA A 137 11.09 57.38 -7.01
CA ALA A 137 10.27 58.50 -6.56
C ALA A 137 11.03 59.42 -5.60
N ALA A 138 11.78 58.87 -4.65
CA ALA A 138 12.58 59.66 -3.70
C ALA A 138 13.69 60.47 -4.42
N ALA A 139 14.34 59.89 -5.43
CA ALA A 139 15.37 60.58 -6.21
C ALA A 139 14.79 61.75 -7.02
N LEU A 140 13.62 61.57 -7.64
CA LEU A 140 12.93 62.64 -8.37
C LEU A 140 12.49 63.79 -7.45
N ILE A 141 11.97 63.45 -6.26
CA ILE A 141 11.60 64.45 -5.26
C ILE A 141 12.84 65.22 -4.79
N ALA A 142 13.94 64.53 -4.45
CA ALA A 142 15.19 65.20 -4.05
C ALA A 142 15.75 66.12 -5.15
N LEU A 143 15.71 65.68 -6.41
CA LEU A 143 16.18 66.48 -7.55
C LEU A 143 15.32 67.73 -7.77
N SER A 144 13.99 67.61 -7.70
CA SER A 144 13.08 68.75 -7.83
C SER A 144 13.25 69.78 -6.72
N VAL A 145 13.48 69.34 -5.48
CA VAL A 145 13.76 70.23 -4.35
C VAL A 145 15.10 70.94 -4.51
N ALA A 146 16.13 70.25 -4.99
CA ALA A 146 17.45 70.84 -5.23
C ALA A 146 17.45 71.89 -6.35
N LEU A 147 16.70 71.65 -7.43
CA LEU A 147 16.53 72.59 -8.53
C LEU A 147 15.73 73.84 -8.14
N ARG A 148 14.76 73.71 -7.22
CA ARG A 148 13.93 74.84 -6.76
C ARG A 148 14.63 75.76 -5.75
N ARG A 149 15.73 75.30 -5.13
CA ARG A 149 16.52 76.06 -4.15
C ARG A 149 17.72 76.79 -4.75
N ARG A 150 17.96 76.67 -6.05
CA ARG A 150 18.88 77.52 -6.82
C ARG A 150 18.10 78.67 -7.46
#